data_AF-A0A3E2CPE9-F1
#
_entry.id   AF-A0A3E2CPE9-F1
#
_cell.length_a   1.000
_cell.length_b   1.000
_cell.length_c   1.000
_cell.angle_alpha   90.00
_cell.angle_beta   90.00
_cell.angle_gamma   90.00
#
_symmetry.space_group_name_H-M   'P 1'
#
loop_
_entity.id
_entity.type
_entity.pdbx_description
1 polymer ?
#
loop_
_entity_poly.entity_id
_entity_poly.type
_entity_poly.pdbx_seq_one_letter_code
_entity_poly.pdbx_strand_id
1 'polypeptide(L)'
;INCRAARIPDNSGYKPWYEPVVQDGDVAYKATLPVVNIVDALNKAKLPASVSFSAGAYVCNDMLYSVCHYCQTKKLPIKSGFIHVPYLPEQILDKPTTSSMSLVDMLRGIEVALQVIADDCK
;
A
#
# COMPACT_ATOMS: atom_id res chain seq x y z
N ILE A 1 -1.94 9.71 3.38
CA ILE A 1 -2.45 11.03 3.85
C ILE A 1 -2.71 10.98 5.35
N ASN A 2 -2.62 12.11 6.05
CA ASN A 2 -2.86 12.19 7.48
C ASN A 2 -4.37 12.26 7.80
N CYS A 3 -5.12 11.22 7.45
CA CYS A 3 -6.57 11.17 7.68
C CYS A 3 -7.06 9.74 7.87
N ARG A 4 -7.88 9.56 8.91
CA ARG A 4 -8.69 8.38 9.21
C ARG A 4 -10.15 8.73 8.92
N ALA A 5 -10.73 8.03 7.95
CA ALA A 5 -12.15 8.14 7.60
C ALA A 5 -12.69 6.75 7.27
N ALA A 6 -13.05 6.01 8.31
CA ALA A 6 -13.42 4.60 8.24
C ALA A 6 -14.90 4.41 7.88
N ARG A 7 -15.19 3.80 6.72
CA ARG A 7 -16.56 3.46 6.29
C ARG A 7 -17.17 2.33 7.12
N ILE A 8 -16.34 1.40 7.57
CA ILE A 8 -16.64 0.25 8.42
C ILE A 8 -15.73 0.28 9.65
N PRO A 9 -16.13 -0.28 10.80
CA PRO A 9 -15.25 -0.40 11.95
C PRO A 9 -14.09 -1.36 11.67
N ASP A 10 -12.96 -1.12 12.33
CA ASP A 10 -11.88 -2.10 12.40
C ASP A 10 -12.24 -3.31 13.28
N ASN A 11 -11.30 -4.24 13.40
CA ASN A 11 -11.51 -5.48 14.15
C ASN A 11 -11.72 -5.24 15.66
N SER A 12 -11.37 -4.07 16.20
CA SER A 12 -11.63 -3.67 17.59
C SER A 12 -12.90 -2.82 17.75
N GLY A 13 -13.63 -2.57 16.66
CA GLY A 13 -14.84 -1.74 16.66
C GLY A 13 -14.57 -0.25 16.48
N TYR A 14 -13.32 0.19 16.32
CA TYR A 14 -13.00 1.60 16.15
C TYR A 14 -13.34 2.06 14.73
N LYS A 15 -14.08 3.17 14.64
CA LYS A 15 -14.58 3.74 13.38
C LYS A 15 -14.39 5.26 13.35
N PRO A 16 -13.14 5.73 13.15
CA PRO A 16 -12.84 7.15 13.16
C PRO A 16 -13.46 7.89 11.97
N TRP A 17 -13.76 9.18 12.18
CA TRP A 17 -14.23 10.06 11.12
C TRP A 17 -13.52 11.42 11.14
N TYR A 18 -12.73 11.66 10.10
CA TYR A 18 -11.99 12.90 9.90
C TYR A 18 -10.98 13.20 11.03
N GLU A 19 -10.35 12.14 11.54
CA GLU A 19 -9.32 12.22 12.57
C GLU A 19 -7.92 12.13 11.92
N PRO A 20 -6.90 12.82 12.42
CA PRO A 20 -5.54 12.64 11.93
C PRO A 20 -5.01 11.25 12.30
N VAL A 21 -4.11 10.71 11.47
CA VAL A 21 -3.33 9.52 11.81
C VAL A 21 -2.33 9.86 12.91
N VAL A 22 -1.61 10.98 12.74
CA VAL A 22 -0.71 11.57 13.74
C VAL A 22 -1.09 13.03 13.95
N GLN A 23 -1.38 13.40 15.19
CA GLN A 23 -1.67 14.77 15.57
C GLN A 23 -0.49 15.69 15.19
N ASP A 24 -0.79 16.83 14.56
CA ASP A 24 0.17 17.83 14.09
C ASP A 24 1.22 17.31 13.09
N GLY A 25 1.00 16.12 12.50
CA GLY A 25 1.84 15.58 11.42
C GLY A 25 1.52 16.20 10.06
N ASP A 26 2.48 16.11 9.13
CA ASP A 26 2.35 16.63 7.76
C ASP A 26 1.10 16.07 7.03
N VAL A 27 0.52 16.84 6.11
CA VAL A 27 -0.71 16.44 5.38
C VAL A 27 -0.56 15.10 4.67
N ALA A 28 0.62 14.82 4.11
CA ALA A 28 0.93 13.57 3.45
C ALA A 28 2.45 13.34 3.40
N TYR A 29 2.82 12.06 3.30
CA TYR A 29 4.18 11.64 2.98
C TYR A 29 4.23 11.03 1.58
N LYS A 30 5.33 11.32 0.88
CA LYS A 30 5.69 10.62 -0.36
C LYS A 30 6.33 9.27 0.01
N ALA A 31 5.89 8.18 -0.62
CA ALA A 31 6.60 6.91 -0.53
C ALA A 31 8.00 7.03 -1.16
N THR A 32 8.99 6.41 -0.54
CA THR A 32 10.39 6.44 -0.98
C THR A 32 10.83 5.15 -1.67
N LEU A 33 9.96 4.13 -1.75
CA LEU A 33 10.17 3.00 -2.65
C LEU A 33 10.21 3.47 -4.13
N PRO A 34 10.97 2.78 -5.01
CA PRO A 34 11.04 3.07 -6.44
C PRO A 34 9.77 2.59 -7.17
N VAL A 35 8.61 3.15 -6.82
CA VAL A 35 7.28 2.64 -7.23
C VAL A 35 7.08 2.58 -8.75
N VAL A 36 7.68 3.50 -9.50
CA VAL A 36 7.62 3.49 -10.97
C VAL A 36 8.39 2.30 -11.53
N ASN A 37 9.61 2.07 -11.05
CA ASN A 37 10.45 0.95 -11.49
C ASN A 37 9.81 -0.40 -11.12
N ILE A 38 9.16 -0.48 -9.94
CA ILE A 38 8.41 -1.67 -9.52
C ILE A 38 7.29 -1.97 -10.51
N VAL A 39 6.46 -0.97 -10.84
CA VAL A 39 5.35 -1.12 -11.79
C VAL A 39 5.85 -1.51 -13.18
N ASP A 40 6.93 -0.90 -13.65
CA ASP A 40 7.53 -1.25 -14.94
C ASP A 40 8.04 -2.69 -14.97
N ALA A 41 8.70 -3.16 -13.90
CA ALA A 41 9.18 -4.53 -13.80
C ALA A 41 8.03 -5.55 -13.76
N LEU A 42 6.96 -5.26 -13.01
CA LEU A 42 5.76 -6.08 -12.96
C LEU A 42 5.11 -6.22 -14.34
N ASN A 43 4.91 -5.11 -15.04
CA ASN A 43 4.31 -5.11 -16.37
C ASN A 43 5.19 -5.85 -17.41
N LYS A 44 6.52 -5.73 -17.32
CA LYS A 44 7.47 -6.53 -18.14
C LYS A 44 7.35 -8.03 -17.85
N ALA A 45 7.15 -8.40 -16.58
CA ALA A 45 6.89 -9.77 -16.15
C ALA A 45 5.47 -10.28 -16.46
N LYS A 46 4.66 -9.50 -17.20
CA LYS A 46 3.27 -9.79 -17.58
C LYS A 46 2.32 -9.88 -16.37
N LEU A 47 2.61 -9.14 -15.31
CA LEU A 47 1.76 -8.97 -14.14
C LEU A 47 1.14 -7.56 -14.17
N PRO A 48 -0.20 -7.43 -14.29
CA PRO A 48 -0.86 -6.14 -14.36
C PRO A 48 -0.62 -5.30 -13.10
N ALA A 49 -0.02 -4.12 -13.26
CA ALA A 49 0.25 -3.20 -12.15
C ALA A 49 0.16 -1.73 -12.59
N SER A 50 -0.18 -0.87 -11.64
CA SER A 50 -0.25 0.59 -11.85
C SER A 50 0.14 1.33 -10.58
N VAL A 51 0.68 2.54 -10.72
CA VAL A 51 0.91 3.43 -9.57
C VAL A 51 -0.44 3.91 -9.03
N SER A 52 -0.66 3.76 -7.73
CA SER A 52 -1.81 4.35 -7.02
C SER A 52 -1.38 5.61 -6.28
N PHE A 53 -2.17 6.68 -6.41
CA PHE A 53 -2.00 7.93 -5.69
C PHE A 53 -2.88 8.05 -4.43
N SER A 54 -3.66 7.00 -4.12
CA SER A 54 -4.47 6.94 -2.91
C SER A 54 -4.46 5.53 -2.31
N ALA A 55 -4.10 5.43 -1.04
CA ALA A 55 -4.24 4.22 -0.23
C ALA A 55 -5.61 4.15 0.50
N GLY A 56 -6.54 5.03 0.14
CA GLY A 56 -7.78 5.25 0.88
C GLY A 56 -7.56 6.07 2.16
N ALA A 57 -8.48 5.93 3.11
CA ALA A 57 -8.43 6.57 4.43
C ALA A 57 -8.76 5.58 5.56
N TYR A 58 -8.60 4.28 5.29
CA TYR A 58 -8.78 3.20 6.26
C TYR A 58 -7.41 2.73 6.78
N VAL A 59 -7.36 1.56 7.43
CA VAL A 59 -6.15 1.05 8.10
C VAL A 59 -4.94 0.89 7.18
N CYS A 60 -5.12 0.63 5.87
CA CYS A 60 -4.00 0.59 4.92
C CYS A 60 -3.29 1.94 4.79
N ASN A 61 -4.05 3.03 4.68
CA ASN A 61 -3.51 4.38 4.65
C ASN A 61 -2.87 4.76 5.99
N ASP A 62 -3.51 4.37 7.10
CA ASP A 62 -2.97 4.60 8.44
C ASP A 62 -1.58 4.00 8.60
N MET A 63 -1.42 2.72 8.22
CA MET A 63 -0.15 2.01 8.29
C MET A 63 0.91 2.63 7.39
N LEU A 64 0.58 2.93 6.12
CA LEU A 64 1.50 3.62 5.20
C LEU A 64 1.94 4.98 5.78
N TYR A 65 0.99 5.80 6.24
CA TYR A 65 1.29 7.12 6.77
C TYR A 65 2.17 7.02 8.02
N SER A 66 1.82 6.15 8.97
CA SER A 66 2.55 5.95 10.22
C SER A 66 3.99 5.48 9.98
N VAL A 67 4.21 4.55 9.05
CA VAL A 67 5.57 4.10 8.67
C VAL A 67 6.37 5.23 8.05
N CYS A 68 5.80 5.96 7.08
CA CYS A 68 6.49 7.09 6.47
C CYS A 68 6.82 8.19 7.48
N HIS A 69 5.86 8.54 8.34
CA HIS A 69 6.04 9.51 9.41
C HIS A 69 7.18 9.10 10.36
N TYR A 70 7.19 7.83 10.77
CA TYR A 70 8.23 7.31 11.65
C TYR A 70 9.63 7.39 11.00
N CYS A 71 9.77 6.91 9.76
CA CYS A 71 11.04 6.99 9.03
C CYS A 71 11.52 8.44 8.88
N GLN A 72 10.64 9.36 8.51
CA GLN A 72 10.98 10.77 8.29
C GLN A 72 11.38 11.47 9.60
N THR A 73 10.57 11.35 10.65
CA THR A 73 10.80 12.05 11.94
C THR A 73 12.02 11.52 12.68
N LYS A 74 12.32 10.22 12.55
CA LYS A 74 13.52 9.60 13.10
C LYS A 74 14.74 9.68 12.17
N LYS A 75 14.60 10.29 11.00
CA LYS A 75 15.66 10.42 9.97
C LYS A 75 16.31 9.07 9.64
N LEU A 76 15.49 8.01 9.55
CA LEU A 76 15.99 6.67 9.27
C LEU A 76 16.33 6.56 7.78
N PRO A 77 17.49 5.96 7.43
CA PRO A 77 17.87 5.70 6.05
C PRO A 77 17.14 4.47 5.49
N ILE A 78 15.81 4.42 5.65
CA ILE A 78 14.95 3.29 5.26
C ILE A 78 13.95 3.77 4.22
N LYS A 79 13.81 3.01 3.13
CA LYS A 79 12.75 3.26 2.14
C LYS A 79 11.41 2.73 2.64
N SER A 80 10.36 3.50 2.47
CA SER A 80 9.00 3.24 2.95
C SER A 80 8.00 3.36 1.80
N GLY A 81 6.98 2.49 1.82
CA GLY A 81 5.92 2.49 0.82
C GLY A 81 4.90 1.39 1.09
N PHE A 82 3.95 1.20 0.17
CA PHE A 82 2.84 0.27 0.34
C PHE A 82 2.42 -0.30 -1.01
N ILE A 83 2.04 -1.58 -1.03
CA ILE A 83 1.52 -2.28 -2.20
C ILE A 83 0.16 -2.86 -1.83
N HIS A 84 -0.88 -2.50 -2.59
CA HIS A 84 -2.16 -3.19 -2.51
C HIS A 84 -2.15 -4.40 -3.45
N VAL A 85 -2.73 -5.49 -3.00
CA VAL A 85 -3.06 -6.66 -3.83
C VAL A 85 -4.57 -6.75 -4.01
N PRO A 86 -5.06 -7.27 -5.16
CA PRO A 86 -6.49 -7.46 -5.36
C PRO A 86 -7.00 -8.67 -4.55
N TYR A 87 -8.29 -8.98 -4.69
CA TYR A 87 -8.86 -10.18 -4.09
C TYR A 87 -8.27 -11.47 -4.68
N LEU A 88 -8.29 -12.54 -3.88
CA LEU A 88 -8.14 -13.91 -4.35
C LEU A 88 -9.42 -14.39 -5.06
N PRO A 89 -9.34 -15.40 -5.95
CA PRO A 89 -10.50 -15.91 -6.66
C PRO A 89 -11.59 -16.43 -5.71
N GLU A 90 -11.21 -17.05 -4.59
CA GLU A 90 -12.15 -17.60 -3.62
C GLU A 90 -12.88 -16.51 -2.80
N GLN A 91 -12.37 -15.28 -2.79
CA GLN A 91 -12.95 -14.15 -2.04
C GLN A 91 -14.05 -13.39 -2.80
N ILE A 92 -14.26 -13.72 -4.07
CA ILE A 92 -15.20 -13.02 -4.96
C ILE A 92 -16.34 -13.91 -5.46
N LEU A 93 -16.48 -15.13 -4.94
CA LEU A 93 -17.48 -16.10 -5.41
C LEU A 93 -18.92 -15.57 -5.35
N ASP A 94 -19.20 -14.66 -4.42
CA ASP A 94 -20.49 -13.99 -4.20
C ASP A 94 -20.49 -12.50 -4.62
N LYS A 95 -19.42 -12.04 -5.28
CA LYS A 95 -19.21 -10.62 -5.64
C LYS A 95 -19.17 -10.44 -7.15
N PRO A 96 -20.34 -10.41 -7.83
CA PRO A 96 -20.38 -10.26 -9.28
C PRO A 96 -19.61 -9.00 -9.70
N THR A 97 -18.93 -9.06 -10.86
CA THR A 97 -18.12 -7.96 -11.43
C THR A 97 -16.85 -7.56 -10.68
N THR A 98 -16.52 -8.21 -9.56
CA THR A 98 -15.27 -7.94 -8.83
C THR A 98 -14.09 -8.68 -9.46
N SER A 99 -12.99 -7.98 -9.70
CA SER A 99 -11.76 -8.59 -10.22
C SER A 99 -10.96 -9.28 -9.12
N SER A 100 -10.24 -10.34 -9.49
CA SER A 100 -9.32 -11.08 -8.62
C SER A 100 -8.01 -11.41 -9.34
N MET A 101 -7.02 -11.89 -8.59
CA MET A 101 -5.75 -12.40 -9.10
C MET A 101 -5.40 -13.70 -8.39
N SER A 102 -4.69 -14.61 -9.06
CA SER A 102 -4.24 -15.85 -8.41
C SER A 102 -3.22 -15.55 -7.31
N LEU A 103 -3.18 -16.38 -6.25
CA LEU A 103 -2.15 -16.27 -5.20
C LEU A 103 -0.74 -16.40 -5.79
N VAL A 104 -0.56 -17.27 -6.78
CA VAL A 104 0.74 -17.48 -7.45
C VAL A 104 1.23 -16.21 -8.14
N ASP A 105 0.35 -15.50 -8.86
CA ASP A 105 0.71 -14.25 -9.53
C ASP A 105 0.95 -13.11 -8.54
N MET A 106 0.18 -13.05 -7.44
CA MET A 106 0.43 -12.09 -6.36
C MET A 106 1.82 -12.32 -5.74
N LEU A 107 2.18 -13.56 -5.44
CA LEU A 107 3.49 -13.92 -4.88
C LEU A 107 4.62 -13.53 -5.84
N ARG A 108 4.52 -13.93 -7.11
CA ARG A 108 5.47 -13.51 -8.16
C ARG A 108 5.59 -11.99 -8.24
N GLY A 109 4.48 -11.27 -8.10
CA GLY A 109 4.48 -9.80 -8.08
C GLY A 109 5.26 -9.22 -6.91
N ILE A 110 5.04 -9.74 -5.70
CA ILE A 110 5.80 -9.31 -4.52
C ILE A 110 7.29 -9.64 -4.66
N GLU A 111 7.66 -10.81 -5.17
CA GLU A 111 9.06 -11.19 -5.43
C GLU A 111 9.74 -10.22 -6.41
N VAL A 112 9.08 -9.88 -7.53
CA VAL A 112 9.59 -8.90 -8.50
C VAL A 112 9.75 -7.52 -7.84
N ALA A 113 8.76 -7.08 -7.06
CA ALA A 113 8.85 -5.80 -6.37
C ALA A 113 10.02 -5.77 -5.37
N LEU A 114 10.20 -6.83 -4.59
CA LEU A 114 11.32 -6.96 -3.64
C LEU A 114 12.68 -6.96 -4.34
N GLN A 115 12.80 -7.63 -5.49
CA GLN A 115 14.04 -7.63 -6.27
C GLN A 115 14.39 -6.21 -6.74
N VAL A 116 13.42 -5.46 -7.27
CA VAL A 116 13.63 -4.06 -7.68
C VAL A 116 14.04 -3.19 -6.49
N ILE A 117 13.41 -3.37 -5.33
CA ILE A 117 13.76 -2.62 -4.11
C ILE A 117 15.18 -2.94 -3.66
N ALA A 118 15.58 -4.21 -3.69
CA ALA A 118 16.92 -4.64 -3.31
C ALA A 118 18.00 -4.08 -4.25
N ASP A 119 17.73 -4.01 -5.55
CA ASP A 119 18.66 -3.47 -6.54
C ASP A 119 18.76 -1.93 -6.48
N ASP A 120 17.69 -1.24 -6.10
CA ASP A 120 17.67 0.22 -5.92
C ASP A 120 18.43 0.68 -4.66
N CYS A 121 18.78 -0.24 -3.76
CA CYS A 121 19.56 0.02 -2.55
C CYS A 121 21.09 -0.08 -2.75
N LYS A 122 21.53 -0.47 -3.95
CA LYS A 122 22.94 -0.44 -4.36
C LYS A 122 23.32 0.94 -4.87
#